data_AF-A0A495K8V4-F1
#
_entry.id   AF-A0A495K8V4-F1
#
_cell.length_a   1.000
_cell.length_b   1.000
_cell.length_c   1.000
_cell.angle_alpha   90.00
_cell.angle_beta   90.00
_cell.angle_gamma   90.00
#
_symmetry.space_group_name_H-M   'P 1'
#
loop_
_entity.id
_entity.type
_entity.pdbx_description
1 polymer ?
#
loop_
_entity_poly.entity_id
_entity_poly.type
_entity_poly.pdbx_seq_one_letter_code
_entity_poly.pdbx_strand_id
1 'polypeptide(L)' 'MTSRIAPADHARLLEFAERWYPFGGGSAEDIFVEFGLTVDAYFERLSDALGAGLGGLAPEVHEALQRICNQRLHSA' A
#
# COMPACT_ATOMS: atom_id res chain seq x y z
N MET A 1 -7.05 13.89 -12.77
CA MET A 1 -7.06 14.73 -11.55
C MET A 1 -6.49 13.86 -10.42
N THR A 2 -5.19 13.60 -10.47
CA THR A 2 -4.53 12.65 -9.56
C THR A 2 -4.30 13.39 -8.26
N SER A 3 -5.17 13.13 -7.28
CA SER A 3 -5.11 13.78 -5.98
C SER A 3 -3.73 13.54 -5.38
N ARG A 4 -2.93 14.62 -5.26
CA ARG A 4 -1.59 14.59 -4.71
C ARG A 4 -1.73 14.37 -3.22
N ILE A 5 -1.66 13.10 -2.84
CA ILE A 5 -1.77 12.67 -1.46
C ILE A 5 -0.80 13.49 -0.58
N ALA A 6 -1.28 14.00 0.55
CA ALA A 6 -0.44 14.60 1.56
C ALA A 6 0.45 13.52 2.22
N PRO A 7 1.67 13.84 2.67
CA PRO A 7 2.55 12.85 3.31
C PRO A 7 1.91 12.09 4.50
N ALA A 8 0.93 12.68 5.19
CA ALA A 8 0.16 12.04 6.26
C ALA A 8 -0.65 10.80 5.81
N ASP A 9 -1.06 10.77 4.54
CA ASP A 9 -1.80 9.65 3.97
C ASP A 9 -0.87 8.48 3.62
N HIS A 10 0.40 8.75 3.25
CA HIS A 10 1.39 7.69 3.01
C HIS A 10 1.64 6.87 4.28
N ALA A 11 1.72 7.52 5.43
CA ALA A 11 1.86 6.83 6.71
C ALA A 11 0.67 5.87 6.97
N ARG A 12 -0.56 6.31 6.70
CA ARG A 12 -1.75 5.46 6.86
C ARG A 12 -1.79 4.27 5.89
N LEU A 13 -1.36 4.49 4.64
CA LEU A 13 -1.22 3.40 3.66
C LEU A 13 -0.23 2.34 4.17
N LEU A 14 0.89 2.78 4.74
CA LEU A 14 1.93 1.89 5.26
C LEU A 14 1.49 1.17 6.54
N GLU A 15 0.79 1.85 7.46
CA GLU A 15 0.23 1.24 8.66
C GLU A 15 -0.81 0.15 8.33
N PHE A 16 -1.69 0.41 7.36
CA PHE A 16 -2.64 -0.59 6.88
C PHE A 16 -1.90 -1.74 6.18
N ALA A 17 -0.95 -1.44 5.31
CA ALA A 17 -0.14 -2.44 4.64
C ALA A 17 0.58 -3.36 5.64
N GLU A 18 1.21 -2.80 6.67
CA GLU A 18 1.89 -3.55 7.73
C GLU A 18 0.93 -4.44 8.54
N ARG A 19 -0.31 -3.99 8.77
CA ARG A 19 -1.31 -4.83 9.45
C ARG A 19 -1.73 -6.03 8.60
N TRP A 20 -1.80 -5.85 7.28
CA TRP A 20 -2.43 -6.82 6.37
C TRP A 20 -1.45 -7.62 5.49
N TYR A 21 -0.14 -7.32 5.51
CA TYR A 21 0.84 -8.07 4.74
C TYR A 21 0.87 -9.59 5.02
N PRO A 22 0.61 -10.09 6.26
CA PRO A 22 0.58 -11.54 6.50
C PRO A 22 -0.57 -12.24 5.76
N PHE A 23 -1.59 -11.48 5.37
CA PHE A 23 -2.77 -11.96 4.64
C PHE A 23 -2.71 -11.64 3.13
N GLY A 24 -1.58 -11.12 2.63
CA GLY A 24 -1.39 -10.79 1.22
C GLY A 24 -1.85 -9.39 0.81
N GLY A 25 -1.97 -8.46 1.77
CA GLY A 25 -2.43 -7.09 1.55
C GLY A 25 -3.94 -7.02 1.42
N GLY A 26 -4.58 -6.24 2.29
CA GLY A 26 -6.01 -6.26 2.62
C GLY A 26 -7.00 -6.33 1.45
N SER A 27 -8.24 -6.68 1.76
CA SER A 27 -9.29 -6.85 0.75
C SER A 27 -9.63 -5.53 0.05
N ALA A 28 -10.11 -5.61 -1.20
CA ALA A 28 -10.56 -4.44 -1.95
C ALA A 28 -11.66 -3.66 -1.22
N GLU A 29 -12.55 -4.36 -0.50
CA GLU A 29 -13.61 -3.74 0.31
C GLU A 29 -13.04 -2.94 1.49
N ASP A 30 -12.12 -3.50 2.26
CA ASP A 30 -11.47 -2.80 3.38
C ASP A 30 -10.70 -1.57 2.90
N ILE A 31 -9.97 -1.70 1.79
CA ILE A 31 -9.23 -0.59 1.16
C ILE A 31 -10.19 0.52 0.73
N PHE A 32 -11.32 0.16 0.12
CA PHE A 32 -12.30 1.15 -0.33
C PHE A 32 -13.01 1.83 0.85
N VAL A 33 -13.35 1.09 1.91
CA VAL A 33 -13.98 1.63 3.11
C VAL A 33 -13.03 2.56 3.87
N GLU A 34 -11.75 2.22 3.98
CA GLU A 34 -10.79 2.99 4.77
C GLU A 34 -10.22 4.20 4.00
N PHE A 35 -9.94 4.05 2.70
CA PHE A 35 -9.25 5.07 1.90
C PHE A 35 -10.10 5.67 0.77
N GLY A 36 -11.25 5.08 0.44
CA GLY A 36 -12.03 5.48 -0.74
C GLY A 36 -11.30 5.22 -2.07
N LEU A 37 -10.32 4.31 -2.07
CA LEU A 37 -9.50 3.98 -3.23
C LEU A 37 -9.92 2.64 -3.83
N THR A 38 -9.72 2.50 -5.15
CA THR A 38 -9.71 1.18 -5.76
C THR A 38 -8.47 0.41 -5.28
N VAL A 39 -8.55 -0.92 -5.32
CA VAL A 39 -7.45 -1.79 -4.92
C VAL A 39 -6.16 -1.48 -5.70
N ASP A 40 -6.26 -1.26 -7.01
CA ASP A 40 -5.12 -0.90 -7.86
C ASP A 40 -4.52 0.46 -7.46
N ALA A 41 -5.35 1.49 -7.30
CA ALA A 41 -4.89 2.82 -6.91
C ALA A 41 -4.23 2.82 -5.52
N TYR A 42 -4.67 1.95 -4.62
CA TYR A 42 -4.01 1.73 -3.33
C TYR A 42 -2.63 1.11 -3.50
N PHE A 43 -2.51 -0.01 -4.26
CA PHE A 43 -1.22 -0.69 -4.43
C PHE A 43 -0.21 0.11 -5.25
N GLU A 44 -0.65 0.91 -6.23
CA GLU A 44 0.20 1.86 -6.96
C GLU A 44 0.82 2.89 -6.01
N ARG A 45 0.00 3.49 -5.14
CA ARG A 45 0.45 4.50 -4.18
C ARG A 45 1.32 3.90 -3.08
N LEU A 46 1.00 2.70 -2.61
CA LEU A 46 1.83 1.98 -1.66
C LEU A 46 3.21 1.67 -2.27
N SER A 47 3.26 1.28 -3.54
CA SER A 47 4.52 1.02 -4.24
C SER A 47 5.39 2.28 -4.34
N ASP A 48 4.79 3.43 -4.65
CA ASP A 48 5.48 4.74 -4.65
C ASP A 48 6.01 5.09 -3.25
N ALA A 49 5.20 4.91 -2.21
CA ALA A 49 5.59 5.15 -0.81
C ALA A 49 6.81 4.31 -0.39
N LEU A 50 6.81 3.02 -0.75
CA LEU A 50 7.88 2.08 -0.48
C LEU A 50 9.15 2.44 -1.26
N GLY A 51 9.02 2.88 -2.51
CA GLY A 51 10.15 3.31 -3.35
C GLY A 51 10.78 4.62 -2.89
N ALA A 52 9.98 5.53 -2.33
CA ALA A 52 10.44 6.77 -1.72
C ALA A 52 11.09 6.58 -0.33
N GLY A 53 11.06 5.37 0.23
CA GLY A 53 11.63 5.07 1.55
C GLY A 53 10.84 5.68 2.72
N LEU A 54 9.55 5.97 2.50
CA LEU A 54 8.68 6.51 3.53
C LEU A 54 8.27 5.37 4.49
N GLY A 55 8.24 5.66 5.80
CA GLY A 55 7.60 4.77 6.79
C GLY A 55 8.50 3.99 7.74
N GLY A 56 9.82 4.01 7.58
CA GLY A 56 10.72 3.38 8.57
C GLY A 56 10.43 1.91 8.87
N LEU A 57 9.87 1.18 7.91
CA LEU A 57 9.52 -0.23 8.05
C LEU A 57 10.78 -1.09 8.23
N ALA A 58 10.65 -2.19 8.97
CA ALA A 58 11.68 -3.23 8.99
C ALA A 58 11.93 -3.76 7.56
N PRO A 59 13.17 -4.09 7.20
CA PRO A 59 13.51 -4.52 5.84
C PRO A 59 12.72 -5.76 5.40
N GLU A 60 12.44 -6.69 6.33
CA GLU A 60 11.62 -7.87 6.06
C GLU A 60 10.17 -7.53 5.64
N VAL A 61 9.57 -6.53 6.29
CA VAL A 61 8.21 -6.08 6.00
C VAL A 61 8.18 -5.33 4.68
N HIS A 62 9.20 -4.49 4.44
CA HIS A 62 9.35 -3.75 3.20
C HIS A 62 9.46 -4.69 1.99
N GLU A 63 10.31 -5.72 2.06
CA GLU A 63 10.44 -6.72 0.99
C GLU A 63 9.14 -7.51 0.77
N ALA A 64 8.44 -7.90 1.84
CA ALA A 64 7.17 -8.61 1.75
C ALA A 64 6.10 -7.74 1.06
N LEU A 65 6.00 -6.47 1.45
CA LEU A 65 5.06 -5.52 0.86
C LEU A 65 5.37 -5.21 -0.59
N GLN A 66 6.65 -5.04 -0.95
CA GLN A 66 7.04 -4.87 -2.34
C GLN A 66 6.63 -6.06 -3.21
N ARG A 67 6.81 -7.30 -2.72
CA ARG A 67 6.34 -8.49 -3.46
C ARG A 67 4.82 -8.48 -3.64
N ILE A 68 4.06 -8.17 -2.59
CA ILE A 68 2.60 -8.11 -2.65
C ILE A 68 2.13 -7.06 -3.66
N CYS A 69 2.68 -5.84 -3.60
CA CYS A 69 2.41 -4.78 -4.58
C CYS A 69 2.66 -5.28 -6.00
N ASN A 70 3.84 -5.87 -6.24
CA ASN A 70 4.19 -6.38 -7.56
C ASN A 70 3.25 -7.49 -8.03
N GLN A 71 2.87 -8.42 -7.17
CA GLN A 71 1.92 -9.48 -7.51
C GLN A 71 0.55 -8.92 -7.88
N ARG A 72 0.00 -8.01 -7.08
CA ARG A 72 -1.33 -7.43 -7.28
C ARG A 72 -1.42 -6.59 -8.55
N LEU A 73 -0.42 -5.74 -8.79
CA LEU A 73 -0.41 -4.84 -9.96
C LEU A 73 -0.22 -5.58 -11.30
N HIS A 74 0.38 -6.78 -11.29
CA HIS A 74 0.56 -7.60 -12.50
C HIS A 74 -0.51 -8.67 -12.69
N SER A 75 -1.45 -8.83 -11.75
CA SER A 75 -2.53 -9.82 -11.83
C SER A 75 -3.91 -9.21 -12.08
N ALA A 76 -3.97 -7.90 -12.37
CA ALA A 76 -5.16 -7.15 -12.73
C ALA A 76 -5.38 -7.08 -14.26
#